data_AF-K9UGN7-F1
#
_entry.id   AF-K9UGN7-F1
#
_cell.length_a   1.000
_cell.length_b   1.000
_cell.length_c   1.000
_cell.angle_alpha   90.00
_cell.angle_beta   90.00
_cell.angle_gamma   90.00
#
_symmetry.space_group_name_H-M   'P 1'
#
loop_
_entity.id
_entity.type
_entity.pdbx_description
1 polymer ?
#
loop_
_entity_poly.entity_id
_entity_poly.type
_entity_poly.pdbx_seq_one_letter_code
_entity_poly.pdbx_strand_id
1 'polypeptide(L)' 'MSHQNLDWAKPTRRERFEPDRGLRQRQLCELMGWDYRQVARTAKQQGMSTHAYVQQQTGWVLRAELYYPPEDRSIE' A
#
# COMPACT_ATOMS: atom_id res chain seq x y z
N MET A 1 9.97 -40.30 18.59
CA MET A 1 10.41 -39.97 17.22
C MET A 1 9.91 -38.57 16.91
N SER A 2 10.79 -37.57 17.04
CA SER A 2 10.46 -36.15 16.87
C SER A 2 11.34 -35.57 15.78
N HIS A 3 10.74 -35.06 14.70
CA HIS A 3 10.65 -33.62 14.42
C HIS A 3 10.20 -33.39 12.98
N GLN A 4 9.12 -32.63 12.88
CA GLN A 4 8.68 -31.92 11.68
C GLN A 4 9.70 -30.81 11.39
N ASN A 5 10.09 -30.63 10.14
CA ASN A 5 10.64 -29.36 9.65
C ASN A 5 9.98 -29.04 8.31
N LEU A 6 8.82 -28.38 8.38
CA LEU A 6 8.28 -27.63 7.26
C LEU A 6 9.12 -26.35 7.16
N ASP A 7 10.02 -26.31 6.18
CA ASP A 7 10.73 -25.11 5.78
C ASP A 7 9.77 -24.20 4.97
N TRP A 8 8.85 -23.56 5.69
CA TRP A 8 8.04 -22.48 5.14
C TRP A 8 8.92 -21.23 5.11
N ALA A 9 9.56 -21.01 3.97
CA ALA A 9 10.24 -19.77 3.63
C ALA A 9 9.26 -18.59 3.73
N LYS A 10 9.21 -17.96 4.92
CA LYS A 10 8.51 -16.69 5.15
C LYS A 10 9.25 -15.62 4.34
N PRO A 11 8.57 -14.80 3.53
CA PRO A 11 9.17 -13.58 3.01
C PRO A 11 9.47 -12.62 4.18
N THR A 12 10.68 -12.68 4.71
CA THR A 12 11.20 -11.77 5.74
C THR A 12 11.69 -10.48 5.08
N ARG A 13 10.75 -9.59 4.78
CA ARG A 13 11.05 -8.15 4.76
C ARG A 13 9.82 -7.35 5.20
N ARG A 14 9.48 -7.46 6.48
CA ARG A 14 8.73 -6.40 7.15
C ARG A 14 9.71 -5.25 7.38
N GLU A 15 9.99 -4.47 6.33
CA GLU A 15 10.54 -3.13 6.51
C GLU A 15 9.59 -2.39 7.45
N ARG A 16 10.13 -1.88 8.57
CA ARG A 16 9.35 -1.04 9.48
C ARG A 16 8.90 0.18 8.67
N PHE A 17 7.59 0.38 8.59
CA PHE A 17 7.02 1.55 7.95
C PHE A 17 7.43 2.80 8.73
N GLU A 18 8.32 3.62 8.15
CA GLU A 18 8.58 4.98 8.64
C GLU A 18 7.61 5.92 7.94
N PRO A 19 6.57 6.46 8.63
CA PRO A 19 5.55 7.30 8.00
C PRO A 19 6.10 8.59 7.36
N ASP A 20 7.30 9.02 7.76
CA ASP A 20 8.02 10.15 7.18
C ASP A 20 8.56 9.90 5.76
N ARG A 21 8.74 8.62 5.38
CA ARG A 21 9.21 8.23 4.06
C ARG A 21 8.01 7.77 3.25
N GLY A 22 7.31 8.72 2.62
CA GLY A 22 6.13 8.41 1.80
C GLY A 22 6.35 7.23 0.85
N LEU A 23 5.28 6.52 0.52
CA LEU A 23 5.34 5.28 -0.25
C LEU A 23 5.14 5.52 -1.74
N ARG A 24 5.88 4.81 -2.59
CA ARG A 24 5.51 4.71 -4.02
C ARG A 24 4.17 3.97 -4.12
N GLN A 25 3.40 4.23 -5.18
CA GLN A 25 2.09 3.59 -5.39
C GLN A 25 2.13 2.07 -5.29
N ARG A 26 3.18 1.44 -5.86
CA ARG A 26 3.36 -0.01 -5.80
C ARG A 26 3.54 -0.52 -4.36
N GLN A 27 4.34 0.18 -3.56
CA GLN A 27 4.58 -0.19 -2.16
C GLN A 27 3.30 -0.02 -1.33
N LEU A 28 2.51 1.03 -1.61
CA LEU A 28 1.20 1.21 -0.98
C LEU A 28 0.25 0.08 -1.36
N CYS A 29 0.18 -0.32 -2.64
CA CYS A 29 -0.63 -1.47 -3.05
C CYS A 29 -0.17 -2.77 -2.36
N GLU A 30 1.13 -3.02 -2.27
CA GLU A 30 1.70 -4.19 -1.57
C GLU A 30 1.34 -4.17 -0.07
N LEU A 31 1.43 -3.00 0.59
CA LEU A 31 1.04 -2.81 1.99
C LEU A 31 -0.45 -3.11 2.22
N MET A 32 -1.31 -2.70 1.30
CA MET A 32 -2.77 -2.91 1.36
C MET A 32 -3.20 -4.32 0.87
N GLY A 33 -2.26 -5.13 0.37
CA GLY A 33 -2.55 -6.43 -0.22
C GLY A 33 -3.31 -6.34 -1.55
N TRP A 34 -3.18 -5.23 -2.28
CA TRP A 34 -3.88 -4.98 -3.54
C TRP A 34 -3.01 -5.33 -4.75
N ASP A 35 -3.64 -5.90 -5.78
CA ASP A 35 -2.99 -6.08 -7.08
C ASP A 35 -2.99 -4.77 -7.86
N TYR A 36 -1.79 -4.23 -8.11
CA TYR A 36 -1.61 -2.96 -8.83
C TYR A 36 -2.28 -2.92 -10.21
N ARG A 37 -2.31 -4.05 -10.95
CA ARG A 37 -2.92 -4.09 -12.29
C ARG A 37 -4.44 -4.00 -12.20
N GLN A 38 -5.04 -4.67 -11.20
CA GLN A 38 -6.46 -4.56 -10.92
C GLN A 38 -6.83 -3.13 -10.52
N VAL A 39 -6.04 -2.49 -9.64
CA VAL A 39 -6.25 -1.09 -9.24
C VAL A 39 -6.27 -0.16 -10.46
N ALA A 40 -5.29 -0.28 -11.36
CA ALA A 40 -5.23 0.52 -12.59
C ALA A 40 -6.43 0.25 -13.52
N ARG A 41 -6.85 -1.00 -13.65
CA ARG A 41 -8.02 -1.37 -14.47
C ARG A 41 -9.31 -0.79 -13.90
N THR A 42 -9.51 -0.92 -12.59
CA THR A 42 -10.70 -0.40 -11.91
C THR A 42 -10.76 1.12 -11.99
N ALA A 43 -9.63 1.81 -11.76
CA ALA A 43 -9.55 3.26 -11.90
C ALA A 43 -9.96 3.71 -13.32
N LYS A 44 -9.43 3.03 -14.36
CA LYS A 44 -9.79 3.29 -15.76
C LYS A 44 -11.28 3.05 -16.04
N GLN A 45 -11.85 1.97 -15.50
CA GLN A 45 -13.29 1.67 -15.64
C GLN A 45 -14.18 2.72 -14.99
N GLN A 46 -13.70 3.36 -13.91
CA GLN A 46 -14.41 4.45 -13.24
C GLN A 46 -14.11 5.83 -13.83
N GLY A 47 -13.35 5.90 -14.93
CA GLY A 47 -13.02 7.17 -15.58
C GLY A 47 -12.08 8.08 -14.77
N MET A 48 -11.31 7.51 -13.84
CA MET A 48 -10.39 8.26 -12.98
C MET A 48 -8.94 7.78 -13.13
N SER A 49 -7.99 8.61 -12.69
CA SER A 49 -6.59 8.19 -12.62
C SER A 49 -6.39 7.17 -11.51
N THR A 50 -5.40 6.29 -11.67
CA THR A 50 -5.04 5.34 -10.62
C THR A 50 -4.66 6.05 -9.33
N HIS A 51 -4.06 7.24 -9.43
CA HIS A 51 -3.77 8.06 -8.27
C HIS A 51 -5.04 8.48 -7.53
N ALA A 52 -6.00 9.08 -8.23
CA ALA A 52 -7.27 9.49 -7.65
C ALA A 52 -8.01 8.31 -7.01
N TYR A 53 -8.04 7.15 -7.70
CA TYR A 53 -8.64 5.93 -7.15
C TYR A 53 -7.97 5.50 -5.84
N VAL A 54 -6.64 5.41 -5.81
CA VAL A 54 -5.91 5.01 -4.60
C VAL A 54 -6.15 6.00 -3.46
N GLN A 55 -6.12 7.31 -3.72
CA GLN A 55 -6.38 8.32 -2.69
C GLN A 55 -7.82 8.24 -2.16
N GLN A 56 -8.81 8.01 -3.03
CA GLN A 56 -10.21 7.84 -2.63
C GLN A 56 -10.41 6.60 -1.76
N GLN A 57 -9.77 5.48 -2.11
CA GLN A 57 -9.95 4.21 -1.39
C GLN A 57 -9.18 4.14 -0.07
N THR A 58 -8.02 4.81 0.03
CA THR A 58 -7.13 4.71 1.20
C THR A 58 -7.17 5.94 2.10
N GLY A 59 -7.57 7.10 1.58
CA GLY A 59 -7.39 8.39 2.23
C GLY A 59 -5.96 8.92 2.19
N TRP A 60 -5.01 8.18 1.60
CA TRP A 60 -3.62 8.61 1.51
C TRP A 60 -3.48 9.75 0.51
N VAL A 61 -2.53 10.64 0.75
CA VAL A 61 -2.31 11.84 -0.07
C VAL A 61 -1.04 11.68 -0.89
N LEU A 62 -1.14 11.87 -2.19
CA LEU A 62 0.01 11.92 -3.09
C LEU A 62 0.69 13.30 -2.99
N ARG A 63 1.96 13.33 -2.56
CA ARG A 63 2.82 14.53 -2.52
C ARG A 63 4.18 14.16 -3.10
N ALA A 64 4.69 14.94 -4.06
CA ALA A 64 6.00 14.70 -4.68
C ALA A 64 6.22 13.22 -5.12
N GLU A 65 5.22 12.65 -5.81
CA GLU A 65 5.23 11.26 -6.31
C GLU A 65 5.22 10.15 -5.23
N LEU A 66 5.01 10.51 -3.97
CA LEU A 66 4.93 9.59 -2.83
C LEU A 66 3.59 9.75 -2.10
N TYR A 67 3.06 8.63 -1.60
CA TYR A 67 1.84 8.58 -0.83
C TYR A 67 2.15 8.67 0.65
N TYR A 68 1.48 9.59 1.33
CA TYR A 68 1.54 9.75 2.76
C TYR A 68 0.20 9.33 3.36
N PRO A 69 0.19 8.68 4.54
CA PRO A 69 -1.05 8.41 5.24
C PRO A 69 -1.79 9.73 5.49
N PRO A 70 -3.13 9.71 5.58
CA PRO A 70 -3.88 10.90 5.98
C PRO A 70 -3.31 11.40 7.31
N GLU A 71 -3.01 12.70 7.39
CA GLU A 71 -2.61 13.33 8.64
C GLU A 71 -3.74 13.07 9.64
N ASP A 72 -3.41 12.40 10.75
CA ASP A 72 -4.35 12.08 11.80
C ASP A 72 -4.81 13.41 12.42
N ARG A 73 -5.91 13.96 11.92
CA ARG A 73 -6.54 15.18 12.45
C ARG A 73 -7.32 14.88 13.73
N SER A 74 -6.91 13.89 14.55
CA SER A 74 -7.51 13.67 15.88
C SER A 74 -6.96 14.61 16.96
N ILE A 75 -6.24 15.68 16.57
CA ILE A 75 -5.86 16.77 17.47
C ILE A 75 -6.29 18.09 16.81
N GLU A 76 -7.54 18.50 17.01
CA GLU A 76 -7.92 19.69 17.80
C GLU A 76 -9.44 19.78 17.98
#